data_AF-A0A822XLE7-F1
#
_entry.id   AF-A0A822XLE7-F1
#
_cell.length_a   1.000
_cell.length_b   1.000
_cell.length_c   1.000
_cell.angle_alpha   90.00
_cell.angle_beta   90.00
_cell.angle_gamma   90.00
#
_symmetry.space_group_name_H-M   'P 1'
#
loop_
_entity.id
_entity.type
_entity.pdbx_description
1 polymer ?
#
loop_
_entity_poly.entity_id
_entity_poly.type
_entity_poly.pdbx_seq_one_letter_code
_entity_poly.pdbx_strand_id
1 'polypeptide(L)' 'MESGVARDGAFMFSDEELDGISGLRRAGDYIEVTCGCTSHRYGDAVGRLRVFVGGDLEISCECTPGCQEG' A
#
# COMPACT_ATOMS: atom_id res chain seq x y z
N MET A 1 3.14 -10.12 27.20
CA MET A 1 1.90 -9.33 27.19
C MET A 1 2.27 -7.98 26.63
N GLU A 2 1.88 -7.69 25.40
CA GLU A 2 1.69 -6.30 24.98
C GLU A 2 0.36 -6.23 24.26
N SER A 3 -0.47 -5.35 24.80
CA SER A 3 -1.90 -5.28 24.57
C SER A 3 -2.21 -4.92 23.13
N GLY A 4 -3.16 -5.64 22.55
CA GLY A 4 -3.94 -5.14 21.43
C GLY A 4 -4.61 -3.84 21.85
N VAL A 5 -4.05 -2.73 21.38
CA VAL A 5 -4.74 -1.46 21.40
C VAL A 5 -5.52 -1.37 20.10
N ALA A 6 -6.82 -1.67 20.17
CA ALA A 6 -7.76 -1.18 19.18
C ALA A 6 -7.72 0.35 19.28
N ARG A 7 -6.91 0.99 18.42
CA ARG A 7 -6.81 2.46 18.37
C ARG A 7 -7.97 2.95 17.53
N ASP A 8 -9.00 3.35 18.28
CA ASP A 8 -9.96 4.41 17.96
C ASP A 8 -9.60 5.19 16.69
N GLY A 9 -10.35 4.93 15.60
CA GLY A 9 -10.76 5.81 14.49
C GLY A 9 -9.80 6.81 13.82
N ALA A 10 -8.57 6.96 14.29
CA ALA A 10 -7.60 7.93 13.81
C ALA A 10 -6.83 7.28 12.66
N PHE A 11 -7.28 7.59 11.44
CA PHE A 11 -6.49 7.30 10.25
C PHE A 11 -5.09 7.92 10.40
N MET A 12 -4.07 7.18 9.96
CA MET A 12 -2.65 7.58 10.05
C MET A 12 -2.37 8.96 9.42
N PHE A 13 -3.16 9.32 8.42
CA PHE A 13 -3.08 10.58 7.68
C PHE A 13 -4.47 11.22 7.61
N SER A 14 -4.51 12.54 7.64
CA SER A 14 -5.70 13.36 7.45
C SER A 14 -6.18 13.33 6.00
N ASP A 15 -7.41 13.78 5.75
CA ASP A 15 -7.92 13.87 4.38
C ASP A 15 -7.12 14.84 3.51
N GLU A 16 -6.76 16.01 4.06
CA GLU A 16 -5.89 17.01 3.43
C GLU A 16 -4.48 16.49 3.11
N GLU A 17 -3.91 15.63 3.96
CA GLU A 17 -2.57 15.04 3.72
C GLU A 17 -2.58 14.02 2.58
N LEU A 18 -3.75 13.46 2.29
CA LEU A 18 -3.97 12.47 1.25
C LEU A 18 -4.57 13.07 -0.02
N ASP A 19 -4.82 14.38 -0.02
CA ASP A 19 -5.35 15.10 -1.17
C ASP A 19 -4.39 14.98 -2.36
N GLY A 20 -4.95 14.74 -3.54
CA GLY A 20 -4.17 14.55 -4.77
C GLY A 20 -3.55 13.16 -4.98
N ILE A 21 -3.64 12.23 -4.02
CA ILE A 21 -3.16 10.86 -4.22
C ILE A 21 -4.23 10.01 -4.93
N SER A 22 -4.05 9.79 -6.24
CA SER A 22 -4.92 8.92 -7.03
C SER A 22 -4.70 7.44 -6.70
N GLY A 23 -5.77 6.63 -6.74
CA GLY A 23 -5.70 5.19 -6.49
C GLY A 23 -5.40 4.81 -5.03
N LEU A 24 -5.64 5.73 -4.10
CA LEU A 24 -5.48 5.54 -2.65
C LEU A 24 -6.69 4.82 -2.03
N ARG A 25 -6.42 3.92 -1.10
CA ARG A 25 -7.40 3.29 -0.21
C ARG A 25 -6.93 3.36 1.24
N ARG A 26 -7.87 3.57 2.16
CA ARG A 26 -7.62 3.55 3.62
C ARG A 26 -8.11 2.23 4.19
N ALA A 27 -7.25 1.54 4.94
CA ALA A 27 -7.59 0.42 5.80
C ALA A 27 -7.38 0.83 7.27
N GLY A 28 -7.83 0.00 8.21
CA GLY A 28 -7.74 0.34 9.63
C GLY A 28 -6.30 0.51 10.14
N ASP A 29 -5.37 -0.28 9.60
CA ASP A 29 -3.97 -0.37 10.04
C ASP A 29 -2.95 0.09 8.98
N TYR A 30 -3.40 0.43 7.77
CA TYR A 30 -2.54 0.92 6.69
C TYR A 30 -3.28 1.82 5.69
N ILE A 31 -2.51 2.61 4.95
CA ILE A 31 -2.96 3.15 3.65
C ILE A 31 -2.36 2.33 2.51
N GLU A 32 -3.06 2.29 1.40
CA GLU A 32 -2.63 1.56 0.21
C GLU A 32 -2.77 2.46 -1.02
N VAL A 33 -1.70 2.58 -1.80
CA VAL A 33 -1.70 3.34 -3.04
C VAL A 33 -1.38 2.42 -4.21
N THR A 34 -2.15 2.55 -5.28
CA THR A 34 -1.83 1.90 -6.56
C THR A 34 -0.73 2.71 -7.25
N CYS A 35 0.39 2.07 -7.56
CA CYS A 35 1.56 2.71 -8.15
C CYS A 35 2.08 1.91 -9.35
N GLY A 36 2.94 2.51 -10.16
CA GLY A 36 3.76 1.77 -11.13
C GLY A 36 5.00 1.23 -10.42
N CYS A 37 5.30 -0.05 -10.59
CA CYS A 37 6.51 -0.66 -10.07
C CYS A 37 7.31 -1.32 -11.19
N THR A 38 8.59 -1.00 -11.28
CA THR A 38 9.54 -1.75 -12.11
C THR A 38 10.14 -2.85 -11.24
N SER A 39 9.85 -4.10 -11.58
CA SER A 39 10.40 -5.26 -10.88
C SER A 39 11.28 -6.08 -11.81
N HIS A 40 12.33 -6.69 -11.26
CA HIS A 40 13.20 -7.55 -12.06
C HIS A 40 12.47 -8.80 -12.59
N ARG A 41 11.47 -9.30 -11.85
CA ARG A 41 10.71 -10.50 -12.21
C ARG A 41 9.59 -10.20 -13.20
N TYR A 42 8.85 -9.11 -13.00
CA TYR A 42 7.63 -8.80 -13.74
C TYR A 42 7.80 -7.68 -14.78
N GLY A 43 8.98 -7.06 -14.87
CA GLY A 43 9.16 -5.82 -15.62
C GLY A 43 8.36 -4.68 -15.00
N ASP A 44 7.90 -3.74 -15.83
CA ASP A 44 6.97 -2.68 -15.42
C ASP A 44 5.56 -3.25 -15.23
N ALA A 45 5.12 -3.27 -13.98
CA ALA A 45 3.85 -3.84 -13.55
C ALA A 45 3.08 -2.85 -12.67
N VAL A 46 1.78 -3.12 -12.51
CA VAL A 46 0.96 -2.43 -11.51
C VAL A 46 1.38 -2.94 -10.13
N GLY A 47 1.74 -2.00 -9.28
CA GLY A 47 2.14 -2.23 -7.90
C GLY A 47 1.14 -1.64 -6.90
N ARG A 48 1.22 -2.15 -5.68
CA ARG A 48 0.50 -1.65 -4.52
C ARG A 48 1.50 -1.42 -3.41
N LEU A 49 1.60 -0.16 -2.97
CA LEU A 49 2.40 0.22 -1.81
C LEU A 49 1.47 0.37 -0.61
N ARG A 50 1.75 -0.35 0.46
CA ARG A 50 1.09 -0.22 1.76
C ARG A 50 2.02 0.43 2.76
N VAL A 51 1.49 1.39 3.50
CA VAL A 51 2.17 2.06 4.61
C VAL A 51 1.37 1.80 5.87
N PHE A 52 1.95 1.02 6.78
CA PHE A 52 1.29 0.62 8.02
C PHE A 52 1.49 1.67 9.12
N VAL A 53 0.57 1.73 10.08
CA VAL A 53 0.67 2.62 11.26
C VAL A 53 1.94 2.39 12.09
N GLY A 54 2.53 1.19 12.00
CA GLY A 54 3.80 0.85 12.65
C GLY A 54 5.04 1.40 11.94
N GLY A 55 4.88 1.99 10.76
CA GLY A 55 5.97 2.46 9.90
C GLY A 55 6.49 1.42 8.91
N ASP A 56 5.99 0.18 8.96
CA ASP A 56 6.32 -0.85 7.99
C ASP A 56 5.80 -0.50 6.59
N LEU A 57 6.56 -0.91 5.58
CA LEU A 57 6.23 -0.71 4.17
C LEU A 57 6.14 -2.07 3.49
N GLU A 58 5.06 -2.31 2.75
CA GLU A 58 4.89 -3.50 1.92
C GLU A 58 4.66 -3.08 0.47
N ILE A 59 5.41 -3.67 -0.46
CA ILE A 59 5.24 -3.47 -1.89
C ILE A 59 4.86 -4.82 -2.51
N SER A 60 3.70 -4.88 -3.14
CA SER A 60 3.24 -6.03 -3.91
C SER A 60 3.10 -5.65 -5.38
N CYS A 61 3.61 -6.47 -6.28
CA CYS A 61 3.42 -6.32 -7.72
C CYS A 61 2.43 -7.37 -8.21
N GLU A 62 1.46 -6.97 -9.03
CA GLU A 62 0.51 -7.89 -9.65
C GLU A 62 0.96 -8.22 -11.07
N CYS A 63 1.14 -9.51 -11.33
CA CYS A 63 1.47 -10.05 -12.64
C CYS A 63 0.28 -9.82 -13.59
N THR A 64 0.47 -9.01 -14.63
CA THR A 64 -0.57 -8.75 -15.64
C THR A 64 -0.54 -9.81 -16.76
N PRO A 65 -1.64 -10.02 -17.50
CA PRO A 65 -1.66 -10.96 -18.62
C PRO A 65 -0.58 -10.61 -19.65
N GLY A 66 0.38 -11.51 -19.86
CA GLY A 66 1.54 -11.31 -20.76
C GLY A 66 2.87 -11.16 -20.04
N CYS A 67 2.87 -11.11 -18.71
CA CYS A 67 4.08 -11.11 -17.92
C CYS A 67 4.71 -12.53 -17.92
N GLN A 68 6.02 -12.62 -18.19
CA GLN A 68 6.75 -13.87 -18.16
C GLN A 68 7.25 -14.13 -16.74
N GLU A 69 6.42 -14.72 -15.89
CA GLU A 69 6.92 -15.32 -14.65
C GLU A 69 7.86 -16.47 -15.02
N GLY A 70 9.16 -16.20 -14.90
CA GLY A 70 10.25 -17.15 -15.09
C GLY A 70 11.12 -17.26 -13.85
#